data_AF-A0AA39UT97-F1
#
_entry.id   AF-A0AA39UT97-F1
#
_cell.length_a   1.000
_cell.length_b   1.000
_cell.length_c   1.000
_cell.angle_alpha   90.00
_cell.angle_beta   90.00
_cell.angle_gamma   90.00
#
_symmetry.space_group_name_H-M   'P 1'
#
loop_
_entity.id
_entity.type
_entity.pdbx_description
1 polymer ?
#
loop_
_entity_poly.entity_id
_entity_poly.type
_entity_poly.pdbx_seq_one_letter_code
_entity_poly.pdbx_strand_id
1 'polypeptide(L)'
;MKQRAYTGRYPIIPSSLTNMPCTLLGVKGVLAKLNIILSTSEHTLEILSLFSVLNAYTLQGYDFGTIFSCLCPFWYNDLSDIADKLHCHEASNWQMRQDMLINNKIISGLLPSQCVSDLYSNRVIPWWVAWKHPSAISHAWMEKEDCADVETPINGNEWPVPMPKDANLNLIHIEMLNLGVEYAWLDILCLRQVGRQREDLHEAEWKVDVPTIGGVYRMSHDGVVCYLSGMGRPFSLKEEDLKSDRCWFRRAWTLQEIHHHMSIGGDTGDDRFISKEIDISYRGMPVFIILSEMQMRVLTNPVDKVAGLSYLLRTYEIPPYYASQSQEEAWTALVDEMRAGLRGHLFFLYPKAGDGKKSWQPSWKQAITEALPPPHINKRWVNFVSCMEENDCNWCDGPCIESGYVQGLDKESQEGKRREGELLVKDITGGKHTFNIITDHQYLIPEGLYTLVGSDASD
;
A
#
# COMPACT_ATOMS: atom_id res chain seq x y z
N MET A 1 -9.77 -26.32 17.91
CA MET A 1 -10.05 -26.27 16.46
C MET A 1 -9.79 -27.62 15.84
N LYS A 2 -10.72 -28.17 15.05
CA LYS A 2 -10.35 -29.25 14.12
C LYS A 2 -9.47 -28.60 13.05
N GLN A 3 -8.23 -29.03 12.94
CA GLN A 3 -7.32 -28.60 11.87
C GLN A 3 -8.02 -28.85 10.53
N ARG A 4 -8.34 -27.79 9.78
CA ARG A 4 -8.82 -27.95 8.40
C ARG A 4 -7.69 -28.68 7.66
N ALA A 5 -8.00 -29.78 7.00
CA ALA A 5 -7.03 -30.46 6.14
C ALA A 5 -7.04 -29.76 4.77
N TYR A 6 -5.91 -29.77 4.07
CA TYR A 6 -5.90 -29.41 2.66
C TYR A 6 -6.71 -30.45 1.87
N THR A 7 -7.69 -29.99 1.10
CA THR A 7 -8.57 -30.86 0.29
C THR A 7 -8.38 -30.69 -1.21
N GLY A 8 -7.44 -29.85 -1.63
CA GLY A 8 -7.18 -29.62 -3.05
C GLY A 8 -6.39 -30.74 -3.72
N ARG A 9 -6.20 -30.60 -5.03
CA ARG A 9 -5.56 -31.61 -5.90
C ARG A 9 -4.17 -31.19 -6.39
N TYR A 10 -3.70 -30.01 -6.02
CA TYR A 10 -2.40 -29.51 -6.48
C TYR A 10 -1.27 -30.18 -5.69
N PRO A 11 -0.10 -30.42 -6.34
CA PRO A 11 1.03 -31.09 -5.72
C PRO A 11 1.72 -30.15 -4.73
N ILE A 12 1.34 -30.24 -3.45
CA ILE A 12 2.00 -29.54 -2.35
C ILE A 12 3.12 -30.41 -1.79
N ILE A 13 4.26 -29.79 -1.49
CA ILE A 13 5.37 -30.48 -0.85
C ILE A 13 5.05 -30.72 0.64
N PRO A 14 5.24 -31.94 1.17
CA PRO A 14 5.15 -32.18 2.60
C PRO A 14 6.17 -31.33 3.37
N SER A 15 5.79 -30.76 4.52
CA SER A 15 6.67 -29.89 5.31
C SER A 15 8.01 -30.53 5.71
N SER A 16 8.03 -31.86 5.90
CA SER A 16 9.25 -32.62 6.21
C SER A 16 10.24 -32.65 5.04
N LEU A 17 9.74 -32.60 3.80
CA LEU A 17 10.57 -32.54 2.61
C LEU A 17 10.95 -31.10 2.28
N THR A 18 10.02 -30.14 2.40
CA THR A 18 10.27 -28.71 2.20
C THR A 18 11.54 -28.23 2.92
N ASN A 19 11.68 -28.53 4.21
CA ASN A 19 12.80 -28.07 5.03
C ASN A 19 14.08 -28.91 4.89
N MET A 20 14.09 -29.94 4.02
CA MET A 20 15.23 -30.84 3.88
C MET A 20 16.35 -30.16 3.08
N PRO A 21 17.57 -30.02 3.64
CA PRO A 21 18.71 -29.53 2.89
C PRO A 21 18.99 -30.42 1.68
N CYS A 22 19.13 -29.83 0.49
CA CYS A 22 19.34 -30.60 -0.73
C CYS A 22 20.69 -31.34 -0.75
N THR A 23 21.66 -30.90 0.05
CA THR A 23 22.93 -31.58 0.26
C THR A 23 22.77 -33.01 0.78
N LEU A 24 21.71 -33.29 1.54
CA LEU A 24 21.40 -34.64 2.04
C LEU A 24 20.83 -35.57 0.96
N LEU A 25 20.14 -35.01 -0.03
CA LEU A 25 19.54 -35.73 -1.14
C LEU A 25 20.53 -35.94 -2.29
N GLY A 26 21.43 -34.97 -2.47
CA GLY A 26 22.25 -34.83 -3.67
C GLY A 26 21.43 -34.49 -4.90
N VAL A 27 22.09 -34.00 -5.95
CA VAL A 27 21.45 -33.54 -7.20
C VAL A 27 20.51 -34.60 -7.80
N LYS A 28 20.94 -35.87 -7.81
CA LYS A 28 20.13 -37.01 -8.27
C LYS A 28 18.86 -37.22 -7.44
N GLY A 29 18.98 -37.14 -6.12
CA GLY A 29 17.85 -37.32 -5.20
C GLY A 29 16.85 -36.18 -5.28
N VAL A 30 17.33 -34.94 -5.43
CA VAL A 30 16.47 -33.76 -5.65
C VAL A 30 15.67 -33.92 -6.95
N LEU A 31 16.34 -34.20 -8.08
CA LEU A 31 15.65 -34.41 -9.36
C LEU A 31 14.60 -35.52 -9.29
N ALA A 32 14.95 -36.66 -8.68
CA ALA A 32 14.03 -37.79 -8.55
C ALA A 32 12.76 -37.39 -7.78
N LYS A 33 12.89 -36.61 -6.70
CA LYS A 33 11.74 -36.13 -5.93
C LYS A 33 10.91 -35.10 -6.68
N LEU A 34 11.54 -34.16 -7.41
CA LEU A 34 10.83 -33.19 -8.23
C LEU A 34 9.98 -33.89 -9.31
N ASN A 35 10.58 -34.85 -10.01
CA ASN A 35 9.88 -35.69 -10.99
C ASN A 35 8.67 -36.42 -10.37
N ILE A 36 8.84 -37.02 -9.19
CA ILE A 36 7.74 -37.70 -8.50
C ILE A 36 6.62 -36.73 -8.12
N ILE A 37 6.93 -35.58 -7.52
CA ILE A 37 5.94 -34.63 -7.01
C ILE A 37 5.17 -33.97 -8.17
N LEU A 38 5.89 -33.58 -9.23
CA LEU A 38 5.31 -32.92 -10.40
C LEU A 38 4.78 -33.92 -11.44
N SER A 39 4.81 -35.22 -11.10
CA SER A 39 4.31 -36.33 -11.92
C SER A 39 4.93 -36.39 -13.32
N THR A 40 6.24 -36.15 -13.41
CA THR A 40 7.04 -36.22 -14.64
C THR A 40 8.11 -37.32 -14.53
N SER A 41 8.51 -37.89 -15.66
CA SER A 41 9.65 -38.84 -15.72
C SER A 41 10.65 -38.53 -16.83
N GLU A 42 10.44 -37.42 -17.55
CA GLU A 42 11.18 -37.06 -18.77
C GLU A 42 12.42 -36.21 -18.49
N HIS A 43 12.48 -35.52 -17.35
CA HIS A 43 13.65 -34.71 -17.00
C HIS A 43 14.76 -35.58 -16.42
N THR A 44 15.90 -35.57 -17.09
CA THR A 44 17.10 -36.29 -16.70
C THR A 44 18.26 -35.32 -16.47
N LEU A 45 19.33 -35.80 -15.83
CA LEU A 45 20.57 -35.02 -15.68
C LEU A 45 21.37 -34.91 -16.99
N GLU A 46 20.87 -35.42 -18.10
CA GLU A 46 21.43 -35.17 -19.44
C GLU A 46 21.13 -33.73 -19.89
N ILE A 47 20.10 -33.10 -19.33
CA ILE A 47 19.83 -31.68 -19.48
C ILE A 47 20.88 -30.91 -18.66
N LEU A 48 21.98 -30.54 -19.33
CA LEU A 48 23.16 -29.94 -18.68
C LEU A 48 22.83 -28.65 -17.90
N SER A 49 21.92 -27.83 -18.42
CA SER A 49 21.49 -26.58 -17.77
C SER A 49 20.77 -26.87 -16.44
N LEU A 50 19.84 -27.84 -16.43
CA LEU A 50 19.16 -28.29 -15.22
C LEU A 50 20.14 -28.91 -14.21
N PHE A 51 21.08 -29.74 -14.66
CA PHE A 51 22.12 -30.29 -13.78
C PHE A 51 22.96 -29.18 -13.14
N SER A 52 23.37 -28.17 -13.93
CA SER A 52 24.13 -27.03 -13.46
C SER A 52 23.39 -26.26 -12.36
N VAL A 53 22.11 -25.93 -12.58
CA VAL A 53 21.27 -25.21 -11.61
C VAL A 53 21.10 -26.03 -10.33
N LEU A 54 20.70 -27.30 -10.43
CA LEU A 54 20.51 -28.16 -9.26
C LEU A 54 21.79 -28.33 -8.46
N ASN A 55 22.93 -28.48 -9.14
CA ASN A 55 24.24 -28.59 -8.49
C ASN A 55 24.62 -27.29 -7.78
N ALA A 56 24.44 -26.13 -8.43
CA ALA A 56 24.72 -24.83 -7.85
C ALA A 56 23.87 -24.57 -6.59
N TYR A 57 22.55 -24.79 -6.65
CA TYR A 57 21.66 -24.59 -5.51
C TYR A 57 21.93 -25.58 -4.36
N THR A 58 22.28 -26.82 -4.69
CA THR A 58 22.70 -27.80 -3.68
C THR A 58 23.98 -27.35 -2.97
N LEU A 59 24.97 -26.85 -3.71
CA LEU A 59 26.23 -26.34 -3.14
C LEU A 59 26.04 -25.08 -2.30
N GLN A 60 25.06 -24.24 -2.66
CA GLN A 60 24.66 -23.07 -1.87
C GLN A 60 23.88 -23.44 -0.59
N GLY A 61 23.55 -24.72 -0.39
CA GLY A 61 22.87 -25.20 0.80
C GLY A 61 21.36 -24.97 0.80
N TYR A 62 20.76 -24.74 -0.36
CA TYR A 62 19.30 -24.54 -0.45
C TYR A 62 18.54 -25.78 -0.01
N ASP A 63 17.41 -25.56 0.66
CA ASP A 63 16.45 -26.62 0.96
C ASP A 63 15.60 -26.99 -0.26
N PHE A 64 14.91 -28.12 -0.16
CA PHE A 64 14.11 -28.64 -1.27
C PHE A 64 12.95 -27.71 -1.63
N GLY A 65 12.35 -27.03 -0.66
CA GLY A 65 11.27 -26.07 -0.89
C GLY A 65 11.74 -24.92 -1.79
N THR A 66 12.89 -24.34 -1.50
CA THR A 66 13.47 -23.25 -2.29
C THR A 66 13.79 -23.72 -3.72
N ILE A 67 14.42 -24.89 -3.89
CA ILE A 67 14.69 -25.42 -5.25
C ILE A 67 13.39 -25.70 -6.00
N PHE A 68 12.40 -26.28 -5.33
CA PHE A 68 11.08 -26.53 -5.94
C PHE A 68 10.45 -25.24 -6.42
N SER A 69 10.39 -24.20 -5.59
CA SER A 69 9.83 -22.90 -5.98
C SER A 69 10.53 -22.28 -7.18
N CYS A 70 11.86 -22.39 -7.24
CA CYS A 70 12.63 -21.85 -8.37
C CYS A 70 12.35 -22.56 -9.70
N LEU A 71 12.09 -23.87 -9.67
CA LEU A 71 11.98 -24.69 -10.88
C LEU A 71 10.54 -24.97 -11.31
N CYS A 72 9.59 -24.96 -10.37
CA CYS A 72 8.18 -25.28 -10.63
C CYS A 72 7.56 -24.42 -11.75
N PRO A 73 7.79 -23.09 -11.83
CA PRO A 73 7.24 -22.26 -12.91
C PRO A 73 7.69 -22.68 -14.32
N PHE A 74 8.85 -23.33 -14.43
CA PHE A 74 9.44 -23.72 -15.71
C PHE A 74 9.32 -25.22 -16.00
N TRP A 75 8.88 -26.01 -15.03
CA TRP A 75 9.03 -27.47 -15.04
C TRP A 75 8.39 -28.14 -16.26
N TYR A 76 7.24 -27.66 -16.69
CA TYR A 76 6.52 -28.20 -17.85
C TYR A 76 6.94 -27.60 -19.20
N ASN A 77 7.96 -26.73 -19.21
CA ASN A 77 8.54 -26.15 -20.41
C ASN A 77 9.85 -26.86 -20.79
N ASP A 78 10.48 -26.43 -21.89
CA ASP A 78 11.85 -26.84 -22.17
C ASP A 78 12.80 -26.29 -21.09
N LEU A 79 13.58 -27.19 -20.48
CA LEU A 79 14.56 -26.91 -19.43
C LEU A 79 16.00 -26.82 -19.96
N SER A 80 16.20 -26.92 -21.29
CA SER A 80 17.52 -26.87 -21.92
C SER A 80 18.29 -25.57 -21.65
N ASP A 81 17.57 -24.47 -21.39
CA ASP A 81 18.04 -23.10 -21.15
C ASP A 81 17.60 -22.56 -19.77
N ILE A 82 17.26 -23.43 -18.81
CA ILE A 82 16.71 -23.01 -17.51
C ILE A 82 17.62 -22.05 -16.73
N ALA A 83 18.94 -22.27 -16.76
CA ALA A 83 19.91 -21.37 -16.14
C ALA A 83 19.81 -19.94 -16.71
N ASP A 84 19.69 -19.82 -18.04
CA ASP A 84 19.60 -18.53 -18.74
C ASP A 84 18.25 -17.87 -18.45
N LYS A 85 17.14 -18.64 -18.41
CA LYS A 85 15.81 -18.14 -18.04
C LYS A 85 15.79 -17.52 -16.64
N LEU A 86 16.34 -18.22 -15.65
CA LEU A 86 16.43 -17.74 -14.27
C LEU A 86 17.27 -16.46 -14.19
N HIS A 87 18.44 -16.45 -14.85
CA HIS A 87 19.30 -15.28 -14.90
C HIS A 87 18.63 -14.08 -15.58
N CYS A 88 17.91 -14.30 -16.68
CA CYS A 88 17.16 -13.25 -17.38
C CYS A 88 16.02 -12.68 -16.54
N HIS A 89 15.28 -13.50 -15.79
CA HIS A 89 14.24 -13.04 -14.87
C HIS A 89 14.83 -12.17 -13.75
N GLU A 90 15.90 -12.64 -13.11
CA GLU A 90 16.60 -11.90 -12.06
C GLU A 90 17.12 -10.55 -12.58
N ALA A 91 17.81 -10.56 -13.74
CA ALA A 91 18.35 -9.35 -14.37
C ALA A 91 17.24 -8.37 -14.79
N SER A 92 16.13 -8.88 -15.32
CA SER A 92 14.98 -8.05 -15.71
C SER A 92 14.32 -7.40 -14.49
N ASN A 93 14.15 -8.13 -13.39
CA ASN A 93 13.65 -7.57 -12.14
C ASN A 93 14.61 -6.54 -11.53
N TRP A 94 15.92 -6.79 -11.58
CA TRP A 94 16.92 -5.83 -11.14
C TRP A 94 16.85 -4.54 -11.96
N GLN A 95 16.83 -4.65 -13.29
CA GLN A 95 16.73 -3.50 -14.19
C GLN A 95 15.43 -2.72 -13.96
N MET A 96 14.29 -3.42 -13.88
CA MET A 96 13.01 -2.82 -13.55
C MET A 96 13.06 -2.03 -12.24
N ARG A 97 13.66 -2.58 -11.18
CA ARG A 97 13.77 -1.88 -9.89
C ARG A 97 14.68 -0.65 -9.94
N GLN A 98 15.75 -0.68 -10.75
CA GLN A 98 16.61 0.48 -10.97
C GLN A 98 15.88 1.58 -11.76
N ASP A 99 15.18 1.21 -12.82
CA ASP A 99 14.46 2.15 -13.70
C ASP A 99 13.29 2.85 -12.98
N MET A 100 12.75 2.21 -11.93
CA MET A 100 11.62 2.75 -11.16
C MET A 100 12.05 3.72 -10.06
N LEU A 101 13.35 3.87 -9.79
CA LEU A 101 13.91 4.75 -8.77
C LEU A 101 14.76 5.86 -9.42
N ILE A 102 14.13 6.95 -9.84
CA ILE A 102 14.82 8.11 -10.42
C ILE A 102 14.77 9.27 -9.43
N ASN A 103 15.91 9.94 -9.23
CA ASN A 103 16.03 11.10 -8.34
C ASN A 103 15.43 10.87 -6.94
N ASN A 104 15.60 9.65 -6.41
CA ASN A 104 15.08 9.23 -5.11
C ASN A 104 13.55 9.12 -5.02
N LYS A 105 12.83 9.02 -6.14
CA LYS A 105 11.37 8.87 -6.21
C LYS A 105 10.97 7.59 -6.93
N ILE A 106 9.81 7.05 -6.59
CA ILE A 106 9.28 5.81 -7.17
C ILE A 106 8.30 6.19 -8.30
N ILE A 107 8.68 5.96 -9.55
CA ILE A 107 7.94 6.46 -10.73
C ILE A 107 6.65 5.65 -10.99
N SER A 108 6.55 4.44 -10.47
CA SER A 108 5.40 3.57 -10.69
C SER A 108 4.91 2.93 -9.40
N GLY A 109 3.66 3.21 -9.05
CA GLY A 109 2.90 2.45 -8.05
C GLY A 109 2.47 1.06 -8.51
N LEU A 110 3.05 0.51 -9.57
CA LEU A 110 2.84 -0.87 -10.00
C LEU A 110 4.08 -1.74 -9.78
N LEU A 111 5.06 -1.23 -9.03
CA LEU A 111 6.22 -2.02 -8.66
C LEU A 111 5.77 -3.27 -7.87
N PRO A 112 6.09 -4.49 -8.34
CA PRO A 112 5.76 -5.70 -7.60
C PRO A 112 6.47 -5.75 -6.24
N SER A 113 5.91 -6.53 -5.31
CA SER A 113 6.61 -6.82 -4.05
C SER A 113 7.97 -7.48 -4.31
N GLN A 114 8.94 -7.30 -3.43
CA GLN A 114 10.23 -7.97 -3.58
C GLN A 114 10.12 -9.47 -3.38
N CYS A 115 9.28 -9.87 -2.43
CA CYS A 115 9.08 -11.25 -2.06
C CYS A 115 7.59 -11.64 -2.16
N VAL A 116 7.34 -12.93 -2.35
CA VAL A 116 6.02 -13.56 -2.33
C VAL A 116 6.12 -14.89 -1.59
N SER A 117 5.05 -15.30 -0.91
CA SER A 117 4.94 -16.61 -0.27
C SER A 117 4.40 -17.61 -1.28
N ASP A 118 5.23 -18.53 -1.75
CA ASP A 118 4.82 -19.73 -2.47
C ASP A 118 4.20 -20.73 -1.49
N LEU A 119 2.89 -20.95 -1.64
CA LEU A 119 2.13 -21.86 -0.79
C LEU A 119 2.32 -23.32 -1.20
N TYR A 120 2.78 -23.67 -2.40
CA TYR A 120 3.03 -25.07 -2.75
C TYR A 120 4.31 -25.61 -2.12
N SER A 121 5.32 -24.75 -1.96
CA SER A 121 6.56 -25.10 -1.27
C SER A 121 6.58 -24.69 0.21
N ASN A 122 5.70 -23.77 0.64
CA ASN A 122 5.74 -23.09 1.93
C ASN A 122 7.05 -22.31 2.13
N ARG A 123 7.41 -21.48 1.13
CA ARG A 123 8.60 -20.61 1.12
C ARG A 123 8.27 -19.21 0.68
N VAL A 124 8.92 -18.23 1.30
CA VAL A 124 9.03 -16.89 0.76
C VAL A 124 10.16 -16.89 -0.26
N ILE A 125 9.84 -16.46 -1.48
CA ILE A 125 10.77 -16.40 -2.60
C ILE A 125 10.74 -15.01 -3.23
N PRO A 126 11.79 -14.61 -3.96
CA PRO A 126 11.76 -13.39 -4.73
C PRO A 126 10.64 -13.42 -5.77
N TRP A 127 9.96 -12.28 -5.97
CA TRP A 127 8.88 -12.17 -6.94
C TRP A 127 9.30 -12.55 -8.37
N TRP A 128 10.56 -12.30 -8.74
CA TRP A 128 11.06 -12.64 -10.08
C TRP A 128 11.09 -14.14 -10.37
N VAL A 129 11.08 -14.99 -9.33
CA VAL A 129 10.95 -16.43 -9.46
C VAL A 129 9.50 -16.80 -9.83
N ALA A 130 8.53 -16.26 -9.10
CA ALA A 130 7.12 -16.53 -9.34
C ALA A 130 6.62 -15.87 -10.64
N TRP A 131 7.12 -14.66 -10.94
CA TRP A 131 6.72 -13.79 -12.04
C TRP A 131 5.19 -13.60 -12.16
N LYS A 132 4.49 -13.65 -11.02
CA LYS A 132 3.03 -13.58 -10.91
C LYS A 132 2.63 -12.68 -9.72
N HIS A 133 1.50 -12.00 -9.84
CA HIS A 133 0.94 -11.23 -8.73
C HIS A 133 0.32 -12.18 -7.69
N PRO A 134 0.65 -12.02 -6.40
CA PRO A 134 0.11 -12.87 -5.34
C PRO A 134 -1.30 -12.43 -4.92
N SER A 135 -2.03 -13.33 -4.27
CA SER A 135 -3.19 -12.96 -3.45
C SER A 135 -2.74 -12.26 -2.17
N ALA A 136 -3.26 -11.07 -1.88
CA ALA A 136 -2.88 -10.35 -0.66
C ALA A 136 -3.67 -10.83 0.56
N ILE A 137 -3.00 -10.86 1.72
CA ILE A 137 -3.59 -11.14 3.02
C ILE A 137 -3.52 -9.87 3.85
N SER A 138 -4.68 -9.40 4.29
CA SER A 138 -4.81 -8.27 5.21
C SER A 138 -5.26 -8.76 6.59
N HIS A 139 -4.82 -8.11 7.67
CA HIS A 139 -5.17 -8.54 9.02
C HIS A 139 -5.22 -7.40 10.04
N ALA A 140 -5.96 -7.61 11.13
CA ALA A 140 -5.93 -6.73 12.29
C ALA A 140 -4.63 -6.89 13.10
N TRP A 141 -4.23 -5.84 13.83
CA TRP A 141 -3.03 -5.83 14.67
C TRP A 141 -3.36 -6.31 16.09
N MET A 142 -2.40 -6.97 16.73
CA MET A 142 -2.34 -7.35 18.13
C MET A 142 -1.29 -6.54 18.92
N GLU A 143 -1.48 -6.41 20.22
CA GLU A 143 -0.49 -5.72 21.08
C GLU A 143 0.86 -6.40 21.06
N LYS A 144 1.91 -5.61 21.34
CA LYS A 144 3.27 -6.15 21.45
C LYS A 144 3.36 -7.25 22.50
N GLU A 145 2.60 -7.15 23.59
CA GLU A 145 2.55 -8.15 24.66
C GLU A 145 1.88 -9.47 24.20
N ASP A 146 1.00 -9.42 23.21
CA ASP A 146 0.30 -10.58 22.64
C ASP A 146 0.99 -11.12 21.38
N CYS A 147 1.98 -10.40 20.87
CA CYS A 147 2.83 -10.81 19.76
C CYS A 147 4.05 -11.60 20.24
N ALA A 148 4.55 -12.47 19.36
CA ALA A 148 5.82 -13.15 19.48
C ALA A 148 6.58 -13.01 18.16
N ASP A 149 7.89 -12.81 18.29
CA ASP A 149 8.84 -12.82 17.17
C ASP A 149 9.23 -14.28 16.91
N VAL A 150 8.69 -14.85 15.84
CA VAL A 150 8.85 -16.28 15.52
C VAL A 150 9.88 -16.46 14.42
N GLU A 151 10.95 -17.21 14.70
CA GLU A 151 11.89 -17.70 13.69
C GLU A 151 11.25 -18.83 12.90
N THR A 152 11.29 -18.74 11.57
CA THR A 152 10.64 -19.71 10.69
C THR A 152 11.47 -20.03 9.46
N PRO A 153 11.56 -21.30 9.03
CA PRO A 153 12.21 -21.63 7.77
C PRO A 153 11.45 -21.14 6.53
N ILE A 154 10.21 -20.64 6.70
CA ILE A 154 9.38 -20.14 5.59
C ILE A 154 10.09 -18.98 4.88
N ASN A 155 10.67 -18.02 5.61
CA ASN A 155 11.48 -16.92 5.05
C ASN A 155 12.99 -17.19 5.16
N GLY A 156 13.40 -18.47 5.21
CA GLY A 156 14.81 -18.84 5.36
C GLY A 156 15.42 -18.53 6.73
N ASN A 157 14.62 -18.14 7.73
CA ASN A 157 15.09 -17.58 9.01
C ASN A 157 15.93 -16.30 8.82
N GLU A 158 15.64 -15.51 7.77
CA GLU A 158 16.36 -14.27 7.52
C GLU A 158 15.94 -13.13 8.48
N TRP A 159 14.68 -13.13 8.93
CA TRP A 159 14.15 -12.18 9.91
C TRP A 159 13.07 -12.83 10.78
N PRO A 160 12.87 -12.34 12.02
CA PRO A 160 11.77 -12.79 12.87
C PRO A 160 10.42 -12.36 12.29
N VAL A 161 9.41 -13.22 12.43
CA VAL A 161 8.05 -12.95 11.97
C VAL A 161 7.18 -12.54 13.16
N PRO A 162 6.75 -11.27 13.26
CA PRO A 162 5.92 -10.79 14.36
C PRO A 162 4.49 -11.30 14.17
N MET A 163 4.01 -12.16 15.07
CA MET A 163 2.67 -12.74 14.96
C MET A 163 2.01 -12.97 16.33
N PRO A 164 0.67 -13.07 16.40
CA PRO A 164 -0.02 -13.37 17.65
C PRO A 164 0.45 -14.71 18.23
N LYS A 165 0.63 -14.77 19.55
CA LYS A 165 1.08 -15.99 20.27
C LYS A 165 0.19 -17.21 20.06
N ASP A 166 -1.09 -16.99 19.77
CA ASP A 166 -2.10 -18.02 19.52
C ASP A 166 -2.36 -18.27 18.02
N ALA A 167 -1.69 -17.54 17.11
CA ALA A 167 -1.79 -17.75 15.68
C ALA A 167 -0.87 -18.87 15.21
N ASN A 168 -1.19 -19.46 14.05
CA ASN A 168 -0.39 -20.50 13.43
C ASN A 168 -0.32 -20.31 11.92
N LEU A 169 0.88 -20.02 11.40
CA LEU A 169 1.12 -19.82 9.96
C LEU A 169 0.66 -21.01 9.11
N ASN A 170 0.74 -22.24 9.63
CA ASN A 170 0.28 -23.43 8.90
C ASN A 170 -1.25 -23.45 8.72
N LEU A 171 -2.02 -22.84 9.63
CA LEU A 171 -3.47 -22.75 9.46
C LEU A 171 -3.84 -21.76 8.36
N ILE A 172 -3.17 -20.61 8.34
CA ILE A 172 -3.30 -19.60 7.28
C ILE A 172 -2.91 -20.21 5.94
N HIS A 173 -1.78 -20.91 5.90
CA HIS A 173 -1.29 -21.62 4.72
C HIS A 173 -2.34 -22.60 4.17
N ILE A 174 -2.90 -23.48 5.00
CA ILE A 174 -3.94 -24.42 4.57
C ILE A 174 -5.22 -23.71 4.12
N GLU A 175 -5.61 -22.64 4.79
CA GLU A 175 -6.78 -21.85 4.44
C GLU A 175 -6.62 -21.22 3.04
N MET A 176 -5.50 -20.55 2.79
CA MET A 176 -5.18 -19.96 1.49
C MET A 176 -5.11 -21.02 0.38
N LEU A 177 -4.52 -22.19 0.66
CA LEU A 177 -4.48 -23.31 -0.29
C LEU A 177 -5.88 -23.85 -0.63
N ASN A 178 -6.78 -23.90 0.35
CA ASN A 178 -8.17 -24.32 0.13
C ASN A 178 -8.98 -23.29 -0.67
N LEU A 179 -8.55 -22.02 -0.69
CA LEU A 179 -9.06 -20.98 -1.59
C LEU A 179 -8.47 -21.09 -3.02
N GLY A 180 -7.55 -22.04 -3.26
CA GLY A 180 -6.93 -22.25 -4.57
C GLY A 180 -5.74 -21.33 -4.86
N VAL A 181 -5.20 -20.65 -3.83
CA VAL A 181 -4.09 -19.72 -3.99
C VAL A 181 -2.76 -20.46 -4.11
N GLU A 182 -1.95 -20.09 -5.10
CA GLU A 182 -0.56 -20.56 -5.29
C GLU A 182 0.44 -19.62 -4.62
N TYR A 183 0.34 -18.32 -4.89
CA TYR A 183 1.20 -17.28 -4.29
C TYR A 183 0.38 -16.34 -3.43
N ALA A 184 0.84 -16.10 -2.21
CA ALA A 184 0.25 -15.11 -1.32
C ALA A 184 1.26 -14.02 -0.94
N TRP A 185 0.75 -12.86 -0.55
CA TRP A 185 1.53 -11.80 0.07
C TRP A 185 0.97 -11.53 1.45
N LEU A 186 1.84 -11.67 2.44
CA LEU A 186 1.56 -11.35 3.83
C LEU A 186 2.73 -10.48 4.30
N ASP A 187 2.43 -9.24 4.71
CA ASP A 187 3.42 -8.23 5.09
C ASP A 187 4.50 -8.74 6.04
N ILE A 188 4.13 -9.45 7.10
CA ILE A 188 5.08 -9.99 8.10
C ILE A 188 6.02 -11.09 7.55
N LEU A 189 5.67 -11.71 6.42
CA LEU A 189 6.47 -12.73 5.73
C LEU A 189 7.21 -12.19 4.51
N CYS A 190 6.59 -11.27 3.78
CA CYS A 190 7.08 -10.80 2.48
C CYS A 190 7.80 -9.45 2.56
N LEU A 191 7.71 -8.73 3.69
CA LEU A 191 8.56 -7.60 4.01
C LEU A 191 9.54 -8.02 5.09
N ARG A 192 10.82 -7.65 4.91
CA ARG A 192 11.82 -7.80 5.95
C ARG A 192 11.39 -7.02 7.19
N GLN A 193 11.47 -7.66 8.35
CA GLN A 193 11.07 -7.07 9.63
C GLN A 193 12.30 -6.60 10.39
N VAL A 194 12.11 -5.62 11.28
CA VAL A 194 13.14 -5.18 12.23
C VAL A 194 13.67 -6.40 12.99
N GLY A 195 14.98 -6.61 12.95
CA GLY A 195 15.62 -7.81 13.47
C GLY A 195 17.06 -7.58 13.91
N ARG A 196 17.84 -8.66 13.99
CA ARG A 196 19.21 -8.62 14.51
C ARG A 196 20.29 -8.57 13.43
N GLN A 197 19.98 -9.00 12.21
CA GLN A 197 20.96 -9.14 11.13
C GLN A 197 20.52 -8.33 9.91
N ARG A 198 21.50 -7.70 9.24
CA ARG A 198 21.34 -6.99 7.98
C ARG A 198 20.28 -5.87 8.00
N GLU A 199 20.25 -5.07 9.08
CA GLU A 199 19.39 -3.87 9.16
C GLU A 199 19.66 -2.87 8.02
N ASP A 200 20.86 -2.88 7.44
CA ASP A 200 21.20 -2.12 6.23
C ASP A 200 20.31 -2.49 5.04
N LEU A 201 20.01 -3.78 4.87
CA LEU A 201 19.08 -4.25 3.84
C LEU A 201 17.65 -3.85 4.17
N HIS A 202 17.28 -3.95 5.44
CA HIS A 202 15.94 -3.63 5.91
C HIS A 202 15.56 -2.16 5.58
N GLU A 203 16.41 -1.20 5.91
CA GLU A 203 16.18 0.21 5.57
C GLU A 203 16.11 0.45 4.04
N ALA A 204 17.00 -0.20 3.29
CA ALA A 204 17.06 -0.06 1.83
C ALA A 204 15.83 -0.65 1.13
N GLU A 205 15.34 -1.80 1.59
CA GLU A 205 14.13 -2.46 1.09
C GLU A 205 12.88 -1.64 1.48
N TRP A 206 12.76 -1.22 2.75
CA TRP A 206 11.61 -0.46 3.24
C TRP A 206 11.43 0.88 2.54
N LYS A 207 12.52 1.52 2.15
CA LYS A 207 12.48 2.77 1.39
C LYS A 207 11.59 2.68 0.15
N VAL A 208 11.48 1.50 -0.46
CA VAL A 208 10.74 1.25 -1.70
C VAL A 208 9.50 0.41 -1.46
N ASP A 209 9.62 -0.64 -0.65
CA ASP A 209 8.56 -1.64 -0.50
C ASP A 209 7.41 -1.14 0.38
N VAL A 210 7.69 -0.44 1.49
CA VAL A 210 6.65 0.14 2.36
C VAL A 210 5.72 1.10 1.61
N PRO A 211 6.23 2.10 0.88
CA PRO A 211 5.38 3.03 0.15
C PRO A 211 4.73 2.39 -1.08
N THR A 212 5.12 1.18 -1.49
CA THR A 212 4.52 0.43 -2.61
C THR A 212 3.51 -0.66 -2.20
N ILE A 213 3.30 -0.89 -0.89
CA ILE A 213 2.38 -1.94 -0.36
C ILE A 213 0.99 -1.91 -1.02
N GLY A 214 0.39 -0.72 -1.18
CA GLY A 214 -0.95 -0.59 -1.77
C GLY A 214 -1.06 -1.15 -3.20
N GLY A 215 0.07 -1.26 -3.91
CA GLY A 215 0.17 -1.85 -5.25
C GLY A 215 -0.10 -3.35 -5.22
N VAL A 216 0.35 -4.05 -4.18
CA VAL A 216 0.11 -5.49 -4.01
C VAL A 216 -1.39 -5.77 -3.90
N TYR A 217 -2.09 -5.05 -3.03
CA TYR A 217 -3.53 -5.19 -2.84
C TYR A 217 -4.32 -4.80 -4.08
N ARG A 218 -3.85 -3.79 -4.83
CA ARG A 218 -4.46 -3.36 -6.10
C ARG A 218 -4.30 -4.40 -7.21
N MET A 219 -3.18 -5.11 -7.26
CA MET A 219 -2.85 -6.10 -8.29
C MET A 219 -3.30 -7.52 -7.94
N SER A 220 -3.96 -7.70 -6.78
CA SER A 220 -4.44 -8.98 -6.29
C SER A 220 -5.69 -9.45 -7.04
N HIS A 221 -5.49 -10.07 -8.21
CA HIS A 221 -6.57 -10.52 -9.09
C HIS A 221 -7.55 -11.50 -8.43
N ASP A 222 -7.03 -12.43 -7.63
CA ASP A 222 -7.82 -13.47 -6.94
C ASP A 222 -8.48 -12.96 -5.65
N GLY A 223 -8.33 -11.67 -5.35
CA GLY A 223 -8.94 -11.00 -4.19
C GLY A 223 -8.01 -10.86 -2.98
N VAL A 224 -8.56 -10.36 -1.88
CA VAL A 224 -7.84 -10.10 -0.63
C VAL A 224 -8.52 -10.85 0.51
N VAL A 225 -7.76 -11.67 1.23
CA VAL A 225 -8.27 -12.40 2.41
C VAL A 225 -8.03 -11.57 3.66
N CYS A 226 -9.09 -11.26 4.39
CA CYS A 226 -9.05 -10.31 5.51
C CYS A 226 -9.33 -11.01 6.84
N TYR A 227 -8.32 -11.04 7.72
CA TYR A 227 -8.45 -11.55 9.08
C TYR A 227 -8.80 -10.40 10.05
N LEU A 228 -10.09 -10.10 10.14
CA LEU A 228 -10.61 -8.94 10.89
C LEU A 228 -10.48 -9.10 12.41
N SER A 229 -10.52 -10.33 12.92
CA SER A 229 -10.35 -10.65 14.35
C SER A 229 -8.89 -10.86 14.78
N GLY A 230 -7.94 -10.59 13.88
CA GLY A 230 -6.52 -10.86 14.05
C GLY A 230 -6.07 -12.05 13.22
N MET A 231 -4.82 -12.00 12.78
CA MET A 231 -4.25 -12.95 11.83
C MET A 231 -4.40 -14.41 12.30
N GLY A 232 -4.94 -15.27 11.44
CA GLY A 232 -5.08 -16.72 11.70
C GLY A 232 -6.11 -17.11 12.77
N ARG A 233 -6.89 -16.16 13.28
CA ARG A 233 -7.97 -16.41 14.25
C ARG A 233 -9.31 -16.68 13.56
N PRO A 234 -10.22 -17.42 14.21
CA PRO A 234 -11.60 -17.50 13.74
C PRO A 234 -12.21 -16.10 13.67
N PHE A 235 -13.02 -15.89 12.64
CA PHE A 235 -13.85 -14.71 12.56
C PHE A 235 -14.83 -14.69 13.73
N SER A 236 -14.74 -13.63 14.55
CA SER A 236 -15.52 -13.46 15.77
C SER A 236 -15.69 -11.99 16.13
N LEU A 237 -15.82 -11.13 15.12
CA LEU A 237 -15.90 -9.68 15.30
C LEU A 237 -17.23 -9.27 15.96
N LYS A 238 -17.15 -8.56 17.07
CA LYS A 238 -18.32 -7.99 17.76
C LYS A 238 -18.40 -6.48 17.56
N GLU A 239 -19.56 -5.90 17.83
CA GLU A 239 -19.77 -4.45 17.74
C GLU A 239 -18.84 -3.65 18.70
N GLU A 240 -18.50 -4.22 19.86
CA GLU A 240 -17.52 -3.64 20.78
C GLU A 240 -16.11 -3.57 20.19
N ASP A 241 -15.74 -4.53 19.34
CA ASP A 241 -14.42 -4.58 18.71
C ASP A 241 -14.24 -3.50 17.63
N LEU A 242 -15.33 -3.01 17.02
CA LEU A 242 -15.30 -1.93 16.03
C LEU A 242 -14.79 -0.61 16.60
N LYS A 243 -14.98 -0.40 17.91
CA LYS A 243 -14.52 0.80 18.62
C LYS A 243 -13.07 0.69 19.08
N SER A 244 -12.49 -0.51 19.03
CA SER A 244 -11.11 -0.75 19.42
C SER A 244 -10.16 -0.16 18.39
N ASP A 245 -9.08 0.48 18.85
CA ASP A 245 -8.00 0.95 17.98
C ASP A 245 -7.29 -0.20 17.24
N ARG A 246 -7.47 -1.44 17.70
CA ARG A 246 -6.98 -2.67 17.06
C ARG A 246 -7.85 -3.14 15.90
N CYS A 247 -9.06 -2.60 15.79
CA CYS A 247 -9.98 -2.97 14.74
C CYS A 247 -9.32 -2.78 13.38
N TRP A 248 -9.56 -3.71 12.48
CA TRP A 248 -9.10 -3.62 11.10
C TRP A 248 -9.49 -2.28 10.45
N PHE A 249 -10.72 -1.81 10.68
CA PHE A 249 -11.24 -0.53 10.19
C PHE A 249 -10.61 0.70 10.87
N ARG A 250 -9.79 0.54 11.90
CA ARG A 250 -9.12 1.65 12.60
C ARG A 250 -7.67 1.79 12.19
N ARG A 251 -7.09 0.87 11.42
CA ARG A 251 -5.68 0.97 10.98
C ARG A 251 -5.51 1.96 9.82
N ALA A 252 -4.38 2.66 9.79
CA ALA A 252 -4.05 3.59 8.70
C ALA A 252 -3.80 2.86 7.38
N TRP A 253 -3.01 1.78 7.43
CA TRP A 253 -2.64 0.99 6.25
C TRP A 253 -3.83 0.28 5.60
N THR A 254 -4.82 -0.18 6.38
CA THR A 254 -5.97 -0.93 5.82
C THR A 254 -6.83 -0.11 4.86
N LEU A 255 -6.76 1.22 4.90
CA LEU A 255 -7.44 2.08 3.92
C LEU A 255 -6.99 1.79 2.47
N GLN A 256 -5.70 1.50 2.25
CA GLN A 256 -5.19 1.15 0.91
C GLN A 256 -5.35 -0.34 0.57
N GLU A 257 -5.78 -1.17 1.52
CA GLU A 257 -5.91 -2.62 1.38
C GLU A 257 -7.32 -3.06 0.94
N ILE A 258 -8.26 -2.11 0.88
CA ILE A 258 -9.64 -2.36 0.43
C ILE A 258 -9.66 -2.75 -1.05
N HIS A 259 -10.30 -3.88 -1.33
CA HIS A 259 -10.41 -4.47 -2.66
C HIS A 259 -11.84 -4.89 -2.97
N HIS A 260 -12.24 -4.87 -4.26
CA HIS A 260 -13.60 -5.22 -4.67
C HIS A 260 -13.93 -6.71 -4.46
N HIS A 261 -12.89 -7.55 -4.41
CA HIS A 261 -12.98 -8.97 -4.13
C HIS A 261 -12.30 -9.24 -2.80
N MET A 262 -12.99 -9.01 -1.69
CA MET A 262 -12.50 -9.34 -0.35
C MET A 262 -13.25 -10.56 0.19
N SER A 263 -12.54 -11.46 0.85
CA SER A 263 -13.09 -12.58 1.61
C SER A 263 -12.63 -12.52 3.06
N ILE A 264 -13.41 -13.09 3.97
CA ILE A 264 -13.10 -13.09 5.40
C ILE A 264 -12.30 -14.35 5.73
N GLY A 265 -11.08 -14.15 6.23
CA GLY A 265 -10.26 -15.24 6.77
C GLY A 265 -10.79 -15.70 8.12
N GLY A 266 -10.74 -17.00 8.37
CA GLY A 266 -11.25 -17.60 9.60
C GLY A 266 -12.78 -17.71 9.66
N ASP A 267 -13.50 -17.48 8.55
CA ASP A 267 -14.96 -17.58 8.51
C ASP A 267 -15.44 -19.00 8.89
N THR A 268 -16.47 -19.05 9.74
CA THR A 268 -17.13 -20.27 10.22
C THR A 268 -18.61 -20.37 9.81
N GLY A 269 -19.11 -19.44 8.98
CA GLY A 269 -20.43 -19.43 8.36
C GLY A 269 -21.41 -18.37 8.89
N ASP A 270 -20.95 -17.27 9.50
CA ASP A 270 -21.80 -16.23 10.14
C ASP A 270 -21.55 -14.81 9.57
N ASP A 271 -21.43 -14.71 8.24
CA ASP A 271 -20.87 -13.53 7.57
C ASP A 271 -21.89 -12.48 7.09
N ARG A 272 -23.08 -12.42 7.69
CA ARG A 272 -24.13 -11.50 7.22
C ARG A 272 -23.84 -10.01 7.47
N PHE A 273 -22.85 -9.68 8.30
CA PHE A 273 -22.64 -8.32 8.81
C PHE A 273 -21.78 -7.43 7.91
N ILE A 274 -20.87 -7.99 7.09
CA ILE A 274 -19.71 -7.23 6.58
C ILE A 274 -19.83 -6.76 5.12
N SER A 275 -20.79 -7.30 4.34
CA SER A 275 -20.94 -6.92 2.93
C SER A 275 -21.30 -5.44 2.72
N LYS A 276 -21.78 -4.73 3.76
CA LYS A 276 -22.21 -3.33 3.68
C LYS A 276 -21.11 -2.33 4.05
N GLU A 277 -20.12 -2.71 4.85
CA GLU A 277 -18.97 -1.86 5.22
C GLU A 277 -17.81 -1.96 4.22
N ILE A 278 -17.66 -3.09 3.52
CA ILE A 278 -16.57 -3.33 2.57
C ILE A 278 -16.84 -2.71 1.17
N ASP A 279 -18.06 -2.27 0.87
CA ASP A 279 -18.41 -1.67 -0.43
C ASP A 279 -17.90 -0.22 -0.64
N ILE A 280 -16.98 0.25 0.22
CA ILE A 280 -16.47 1.62 0.18
C ILE A 280 -15.13 1.66 -0.55
N SER A 281 -15.16 1.93 -1.85
CA SER A 281 -13.95 2.28 -2.60
C SER A 281 -13.64 3.76 -2.43
N TYR A 282 -12.61 4.08 -1.64
CA TYR A 282 -12.13 5.47 -1.45
C TYR A 282 -11.31 6.01 -2.64
N ARG A 283 -11.20 5.24 -3.73
CA ARG A 283 -10.35 5.57 -4.87
C ARG A 283 -10.95 6.70 -5.71
N GLY A 284 -10.17 7.76 -5.91
CA GLY A 284 -10.59 8.90 -6.71
C GLY A 284 -11.58 9.82 -5.97
N MET A 285 -11.72 9.66 -4.65
CA MET A 285 -12.44 10.60 -3.82
C MET A 285 -11.65 11.92 -3.66
N PRO A 286 -12.34 13.03 -3.40
CA PRO A 286 -11.69 14.29 -3.01
C PRO A 286 -10.72 14.12 -1.84
N VAL A 287 -9.61 14.88 -1.88
CA VAL A 287 -8.52 14.84 -0.89
C VAL A 287 -9.03 14.92 0.56
N PHE A 288 -10.01 15.79 0.86
CA PHE A 288 -10.52 15.95 2.23
C PHE A 288 -11.35 14.77 2.73
N ILE A 289 -11.95 13.98 1.84
CA ILE A 289 -12.61 12.73 2.26
C ILE A 289 -11.57 11.73 2.70
N ILE A 290 -10.53 11.56 1.89
CA ILE A 290 -9.42 10.64 2.19
C ILE A 290 -8.70 11.08 3.49
N LEU A 291 -8.44 12.38 3.65
CA LEU A 291 -7.86 12.92 4.87
C LEU A 291 -8.77 12.73 6.08
N SER A 292 -10.08 12.97 5.96
CA SER A 292 -11.05 12.74 7.05
C SER A 292 -11.09 11.28 7.49
N GLU A 293 -11.02 10.35 6.53
CA GLU A 293 -10.90 8.92 6.85
C GLU A 293 -9.59 8.61 7.57
N MET A 294 -8.48 9.20 7.13
CA MET A 294 -7.16 9.04 7.73
C MET A 294 -7.05 9.68 9.12
N GLN A 295 -7.79 10.75 9.41
CA GLN A 295 -7.90 11.37 10.74
C GLN A 295 -8.37 10.36 11.78
N MET A 296 -9.33 9.51 11.40
CA MET A 296 -9.92 8.50 12.29
C MET A 296 -9.03 7.26 12.51
N ARG A 297 -7.92 7.12 11.79
CA ARG A 297 -7.07 5.92 11.84
C ARG A 297 -5.97 6.01 12.91
N VAL A 298 -5.50 4.84 13.33
CA VAL A 298 -4.50 4.58 14.37
C VAL A 298 -3.33 3.78 13.78
N LEU A 299 -2.17 3.88 14.40
CA LEU A 299 -0.86 3.41 13.91
C LEU A 299 0.19 3.45 15.01
N THR A 300 1.33 2.83 14.72
CA THR A 300 2.49 2.77 15.62
C THR A 300 3.62 3.73 15.20
N ASN A 301 3.87 3.93 13.90
CA ASN A 301 4.81 4.97 13.43
C ASN A 301 4.06 6.15 12.79
N PRO A 302 4.13 7.37 13.37
CA PRO A 302 3.45 8.58 12.86
C PRO A 302 3.59 8.86 11.35
N VAL A 303 4.72 8.48 10.73
CA VAL A 303 4.97 8.67 9.28
C VAL A 303 4.09 7.79 8.40
N ASP A 304 3.61 6.66 8.93
CA ASP A 304 2.84 5.67 8.18
C ASP A 304 1.51 6.21 7.63
N LYS A 305 0.85 7.17 8.33
CA LYS A 305 -0.35 7.81 7.77
C LYS A 305 -0.05 8.48 6.45
N VAL A 306 1.09 9.17 6.37
CA VAL A 306 1.46 9.92 5.18
C VAL A 306 1.79 8.95 4.05
N ALA A 307 2.58 7.92 4.34
CA ALA A 307 2.95 6.92 3.35
C ALA A 307 1.72 6.17 2.80
N GLY A 308 0.76 5.81 3.66
CA GLY A 308 -0.49 5.15 3.29
C GLY A 308 -1.45 5.99 2.43
N LEU A 309 -1.24 7.30 2.31
CA LEU A 309 -2.04 8.18 1.46
C LEU A 309 -1.64 8.11 -0.02
N SER A 310 -0.42 7.66 -0.35
CA SER A 310 0.12 7.69 -1.72
C SER A 310 -0.78 6.99 -2.74
N TYR A 311 -1.24 5.78 -2.42
CA TYR A 311 -2.15 5.01 -3.30
C TYR A 311 -3.57 5.55 -3.33
N LEU A 312 -4.06 6.10 -2.21
CA LEU A 312 -5.40 6.69 -2.12
C LEU A 312 -5.51 7.95 -2.98
N LEU A 313 -4.46 8.77 -2.96
CA LEU A 313 -4.36 10.04 -3.67
C LEU A 313 -3.84 9.90 -5.11
N ARG A 314 -3.47 8.69 -5.54
CA ARG A 314 -3.01 8.39 -6.92
C ARG A 314 -1.93 9.37 -7.41
N THR A 315 -0.88 9.56 -6.60
CA THR A 315 0.26 10.42 -6.93
C THR A 315 0.90 10.00 -8.27
N TYR A 316 1.60 10.94 -8.92
CA TYR A 316 2.35 10.63 -10.15
C TYR A 316 3.54 9.73 -9.84
N GLU A 317 4.33 10.16 -8.86
CA GLU A 317 5.43 9.42 -8.28
C GLU A 317 5.13 9.17 -6.80
N ILE A 318 5.72 8.14 -6.20
CA ILE A 318 5.55 7.84 -4.79
C ILE A 318 6.82 8.27 -4.05
N PRO A 319 6.70 9.14 -3.02
CA PRO A 319 7.84 9.50 -2.19
C PRO A 319 8.45 8.27 -1.49
N PRO A 320 9.78 8.23 -1.34
CA PRO A 320 10.45 7.17 -0.60
C PRO A 320 10.06 7.20 0.88
N TYR A 321 10.08 6.03 1.52
CA TYR A 321 9.81 5.93 2.95
C TYR A 321 11.10 6.03 3.77
N TYR A 322 11.09 6.88 4.78
CA TYR A 322 12.14 6.97 5.77
C TYR A 322 11.51 6.95 7.15
N ALA A 323 11.77 5.91 7.95
CA ALA A 323 11.17 5.79 9.28
C ALA A 323 11.55 6.96 10.23
N SER A 324 12.68 7.62 9.97
CA SER A 324 13.23 8.73 10.75
C SER A 324 12.81 10.12 10.27
N GLN A 325 12.16 10.25 9.11
CA GLN A 325 11.75 11.56 8.58
C GLN A 325 10.60 12.15 9.41
N SER A 326 10.48 13.48 9.43
CA SER A 326 9.33 14.10 10.08
C SER A 326 8.05 13.89 9.25
N GLN A 327 6.91 13.84 9.93
CA GLN A 327 5.61 13.73 9.24
C GLN A 327 5.35 14.93 8.31
N GLU A 328 5.85 16.11 8.67
CA GLU A 328 5.68 17.33 7.88
C GLU A 328 6.50 17.30 6.58
N GLU A 329 7.74 16.80 6.64
CA GLU A 329 8.57 16.59 5.45
C GLU A 329 7.95 15.53 4.53
N ALA A 330 7.51 14.41 5.10
CA ALA A 330 6.81 13.37 4.34
C ALA A 330 5.55 13.91 3.67
N TRP A 331 4.76 14.71 4.40
CA TRP A 331 3.52 15.31 3.88
C TRP A 331 3.81 16.30 2.76
N THR A 332 4.82 17.15 2.94
CA THR A 332 5.24 18.10 1.90
C THR A 332 5.67 17.37 0.63
N ALA A 333 6.50 16.33 0.75
CA ALA A 333 6.91 15.51 -0.38
C ALA A 333 5.71 14.83 -1.06
N LEU A 334 4.76 14.32 -0.28
CA LEU A 334 3.54 13.73 -0.83
C LEU A 334 2.69 14.74 -1.60
N VAL A 335 2.47 15.94 -1.05
CA VAL A 335 1.69 17.00 -1.73
C VAL A 335 2.36 17.42 -3.03
N ASP A 336 3.69 17.49 -3.06
CA ASP A 336 4.45 17.83 -4.27
C ASP A 336 4.23 16.80 -5.40
N GLU A 337 4.00 15.52 -5.05
CA GLU A 337 3.69 14.45 -6.01
C GLU A 337 2.19 14.25 -6.30
N MET A 338 1.31 14.95 -5.60
CA MET A 338 -0.13 14.86 -5.84
C MET A 338 -0.48 15.38 -7.23
N ARG A 339 -1.51 14.77 -7.83
CA ARG A 339 -2.09 15.28 -9.07
C ARG A 339 -2.51 16.73 -8.90
N ALA A 340 -2.30 17.53 -9.94
CA ALA A 340 -2.53 18.97 -9.89
C ALA A 340 -3.95 19.34 -9.43
N GLY A 341 -4.96 18.52 -9.74
CA GLY A 341 -6.34 18.73 -9.28
C GLY A 341 -6.54 18.49 -7.77
N LEU A 342 -5.82 17.52 -7.19
CA LEU A 342 -5.86 17.28 -5.74
C LEU A 342 -5.12 18.39 -4.98
N ARG A 343 -4.02 18.92 -5.53
CA ARG A 343 -3.38 20.14 -5.01
C ARG A 343 -4.32 21.35 -5.11
N GLY A 344 -5.07 21.46 -6.21
CA GLY A 344 -6.13 22.45 -6.37
C GLY A 344 -7.17 22.37 -5.25
N HIS A 345 -7.61 21.17 -4.87
CA HIS A 345 -8.52 21.01 -3.73
C HIS A 345 -7.91 21.57 -2.43
N LEU A 346 -6.64 21.29 -2.14
CA LEU A 346 -5.96 21.84 -0.95
C LEU A 346 -5.94 23.36 -0.97
N PHE A 347 -5.61 23.96 -2.11
CA PHE A 347 -5.51 25.42 -2.26
C PHE A 347 -6.87 26.14 -2.19
N PHE A 348 -7.87 25.65 -2.91
CA PHE A 348 -9.15 26.36 -3.08
C PHE A 348 -10.15 26.10 -1.96
N LEU A 349 -10.08 24.96 -1.27
CA LEU A 349 -11.12 24.55 -0.33
C LEU A 349 -10.66 24.59 1.12
N TYR A 350 -9.36 24.54 1.40
CA TYR A 350 -8.87 24.64 2.78
C TYR A 350 -8.96 26.10 3.27
N PRO A 351 -9.70 26.40 4.35
CA PRO A 351 -10.08 27.77 4.69
C PRO A 351 -9.00 28.55 5.45
N LYS A 352 -7.84 27.96 5.72
CA LYS A 352 -6.76 28.59 6.50
C LYS A 352 -5.44 28.56 5.73
N ALA A 353 -4.59 29.54 6.03
CA ALA A 353 -3.20 29.48 5.59
C ALA A 353 -2.48 28.30 6.27
N GLY A 354 -1.63 27.64 5.49
CA GLY A 354 -0.65 26.68 5.97
C GLY A 354 0.28 27.31 7.00
N ASP A 355 0.55 26.59 8.10
CA ASP A 355 1.58 26.96 9.08
C ASP A 355 2.93 26.26 8.84
N GLY A 356 3.06 25.54 7.71
CA GLY A 356 4.30 24.90 7.25
C GLY A 356 5.16 25.79 6.32
N LYS A 357 6.05 25.16 5.55
CA LYS A 357 6.94 25.85 4.59
C LYS A 357 6.18 26.58 3.48
N LYS A 358 5.05 26.01 3.03
CA LYS A 358 4.19 26.52 1.96
C LYS A 358 2.85 26.95 2.57
N SER A 359 2.52 28.24 2.53
CA SER A 359 1.30 28.78 3.16
C SER A 359 0.01 28.48 2.38
N TRP A 360 0.12 28.06 1.12
CA TRP A 360 -1.03 27.77 0.26
C TRP A 360 -1.66 26.39 0.51
N GLN A 361 -0.95 25.50 1.20
CA GLN A 361 -1.40 24.15 1.54
C GLN A 361 -1.47 23.99 3.06
N PRO A 362 -2.37 23.15 3.61
CA PRO A 362 -2.33 22.82 5.03
C PRO A 362 -1.03 22.08 5.38
N SER A 363 -0.52 22.31 6.58
CA SER A 363 0.51 21.43 7.17
C SER A 363 -0.08 20.06 7.50
N TRP A 364 0.78 19.09 7.79
CA TRP A 364 0.32 17.76 8.23
C TRP A 364 -0.49 17.87 9.52
N LYS A 365 -0.04 18.70 10.46
CA LYS A 365 -0.74 18.94 11.73
C LYS A 365 -2.13 19.49 11.47
N GLN A 366 -2.26 20.48 10.60
CA GLN A 366 -3.54 21.05 10.20
C GLN A 366 -4.45 19.99 9.55
N ALA A 367 -3.91 19.25 8.57
CA ALA A 367 -4.65 18.23 7.84
C ALA A 367 -5.18 17.09 8.73
N ILE A 368 -4.50 16.75 9.83
CA ILE A 368 -4.88 15.62 10.68
C ILE A 368 -5.61 16.00 11.97
N THR A 369 -5.58 17.28 12.39
CA THR A 369 -6.19 17.71 13.67
C THR A 369 -7.35 18.66 13.51
N GLU A 370 -7.43 19.39 12.40
CA GLU A 370 -8.48 20.38 12.20
C GLU A 370 -9.71 19.79 11.49
N ALA A 371 -10.85 20.45 11.67
CA ALA A 371 -12.06 20.12 10.94
C ALA A 371 -11.85 20.42 9.44
N LEU A 372 -11.97 19.39 8.61
CA LEU A 372 -11.78 19.50 7.17
C LEU A 372 -13.04 20.03 6.48
N PRO A 373 -12.89 20.71 5.33
CA PRO A 373 -14.02 21.14 4.52
C PRO A 373 -14.97 19.98 4.19
N PRO A 374 -16.30 20.22 4.18
CA PRO A 374 -17.26 19.19 3.84
C PRO A 374 -17.00 18.64 2.43
N PRO A 375 -17.37 17.38 2.17
CA PRO A 375 -17.21 16.79 0.85
C PRO A 375 -18.03 17.57 -0.18
N HIS A 376 -17.36 18.41 -0.97
CA HIS A 376 -17.99 19.04 -2.12
C HIS A 376 -18.16 17.97 -3.21
N ILE A 377 -19.29 17.26 -3.16
CA ILE A 377 -19.66 16.21 -4.13
C ILE A 377 -20.04 16.82 -5.50
N ASN A 378 -20.16 18.15 -5.60
CA ASN A 378 -20.65 18.79 -6.82
C ASN A 378 -19.53 19.08 -7.84
N LYS A 379 -19.56 18.26 -8.89
CA LYS A 379 -19.26 18.51 -10.30
C LYS A 379 -17.96 19.27 -10.61
N ARG A 380 -16.97 18.48 -11.05
CA ARG A 380 -15.86 18.87 -11.94
C ARG A 380 -15.23 20.23 -11.60
N TRP A 381 -14.45 20.23 -10.53
CA TRP A 381 -13.43 21.26 -10.33
C TRP A 381 -12.29 21.02 -11.32
N VAL A 382 -11.98 22.01 -12.15
CA VAL A 382 -10.99 21.88 -13.24
C VAL A 382 -9.68 22.60 -12.92
N ASN A 383 -9.61 23.42 -11.86
CA ASN A 383 -8.39 24.18 -11.63
C ASN A 383 -7.28 23.38 -10.98
N PHE A 384 -6.08 23.59 -11.51
CA PHE A 384 -4.90 22.81 -11.25
C PHE A 384 -3.87 23.69 -10.57
N VAL A 385 -3.32 23.23 -9.44
CA VAL A 385 -2.07 23.79 -8.92
C VAL A 385 -0.94 22.98 -9.52
N SER A 386 -0.16 23.63 -10.38
CA SER A 386 0.99 23.05 -11.06
C SER A 386 2.27 23.39 -10.29
N CYS A 387 3.24 22.48 -10.32
CA CYS A 387 4.56 22.68 -9.74
C CYS A 387 5.59 22.57 -10.87
N MET A 388 6.56 23.48 -10.90
CA MET A 388 7.76 23.30 -11.73
C MET A 388 8.87 22.65 -10.90
N GLU A 389 9.36 21.51 -11.37
CA GLU A 389 10.43 20.76 -10.70
C GLU A 389 11.74 21.55 -10.58
N GLU A 390 12.06 22.42 -11.54
CA GLU A 390 13.35 23.14 -11.56
C GLU A 390 13.50 24.16 -10.43
N ASN A 391 12.42 24.71 -9.86
CA ASN A 391 12.49 25.83 -8.91
C ASN A 391 11.63 25.70 -7.64
N ASP A 392 10.98 24.55 -7.37
CA ASP A 392 10.01 24.39 -6.26
C ASP A 392 8.88 25.46 -6.29
N CYS A 393 8.63 26.03 -7.47
CA CYS A 393 7.65 27.09 -7.68
C CYS A 393 6.29 26.47 -8.00
N ASN A 394 5.30 26.79 -7.17
CA ASN A 394 3.90 26.43 -7.39
C ASN A 394 3.17 27.60 -8.03
N TRP A 395 2.36 27.31 -9.05
CA TRP A 395 1.52 28.31 -9.70
C TRP A 395 0.15 27.71 -10.01
N CYS A 396 -0.87 28.57 -10.03
CA CYS A 396 -2.23 28.22 -10.39
C CYS A 396 -2.62 29.10 -11.58
N ASP A 397 -3.10 28.48 -12.65
CA ASP A 397 -3.84 29.19 -13.69
C ASP A 397 -5.31 29.22 -13.32
N GLY A 398 -5.98 30.34 -13.55
CA GLY A 398 -7.39 30.45 -13.26
C GLY A 398 -7.93 31.87 -13.45
N PRO A 399 -9.25 32.00 -13.62
CA PRO A 399 -9.88 33.30 -13.75
C PRO A 399 -9.62 34.12 -12.49
N CYS A 400 -9.08 35.32 -12.65
CA CYS A 400 -8.88 36.24 -11.53
C CYS A 400 -9.69 37.52 -11.74
N ILE A 401 -10.13 38.12 -10.64
CA ILE A 401 -10.70 39.47 -10.67
C ILE A 401 -9.56 40.44 -10.35
N GLU A 402 -9.02 41.09 -11.38
CA GLU A 402 -7.87 42.02 -11.24
C GLU A 402 -8.17 43.21 -10.31
N SER A 403 -9.42 43.68 -10.29
CA SER A 403 -9.84 44.82 -9.46
C SER A 403 -11.22 44.59 -8.84
N GLY A 404 -11.22 44.20 -7.57
CA GLY A 404 -12.41 44.09 -6.73
C GLY A 404 -12.11 44.57 -5.31
N TYR A 405 -13.10 45.16 -4.63
CA TYR A 405 -12.99 45.56 -3.23
C TYR A 405 -13.92 44.69 -2.39
N VAL A 406 -13.34 43.97 -1.44
CA VAL A 406 -14.07 43.13 -0.48
C VAL A 406 -14.23 43.91 0.82
N GLN A 407 -15.47 44.05 1.29
CA GLN A 407 -15.82 44.76 2.52
C GLN A 407 -16.73 43.93 3.42
N GLY A 408 -16.70 44.21 4.73
CA GLY A 408 -17.59 43.61 5.72
C GLY A 408 -17.14 42.26 6.30
N LEU A 409 -16.01 41.69 5.83
CA LEU A 409 -15.42 40.46 6.38
C LEU A 409 -14.42 40.69 7.52
N ASP A 410 -14.11 41.96 7.82
CA ASP A 410 -13.14 42.42 8.80
C ASP A 410 -13.70 42.53 10.24
N LYS A 411 -14.97 42.17 10.44
CA LYS A 411 -15.67 42.20 11.74
C LYS A 411 -15.90 40.79 12.28
N GLU A 412 -15.96 40.64 13.59
CA GLU A 412 -16.25 39.34 14.20
C GLU A 412 -17.68 38.88 13.86
N SER A 413 -17.80 37.65 13.36
CA SER A 413 -19.07 36.94 13.23
C SER A 413 -19.31 36.06 14.45
N GLN A 414 -20.54 35.57 14.63
CA GLN A 414 -20.78 34.49 15.59
C GLN A 414 -19.92 33.28 15.23
N GLU A 415 -19.23 32.74 16.24
CA GLU A 415 -18.34 31.59 16.10
C GLU A 415 -19.09 30.39 15.48
N GLY A 416 -18.53 29.81 14.42
CA GLY A 416 -19.11 28.67 13.72
C GLY A 416 -20.15 29.01 12.63
N LYS A 417 -20.46 30.30 12.39
CA LYS A 417 -21.22 30.73 11.20
C LYS A 417 -20.28 31.19 10.08
N ARG A 418 -20.73 31.02 8.83
CA ARG A 418 -20.06 31.63 7.66
C ARG A 418 -20.07 33.15 7.81
N ARG A 419 -18.96 33.79 7.45
CA ARG A 419 -18.88 35.26 7.42
C ARG A 419 -19.53 35.75 6.14
N GLU A 420 -20.33 36.81 6.25
CA GLU A 420 -21.02 37.45 5.14
C GLU A 420 -20.40 38.83 4.88
N GLY A 421 -20.22 39.17 3.62
CA GLY A 421 -19.66 40.45 3.19
C GLY A 421 -20.13 40.82 1.80
N GLU A 422 -19.51 41.85 1.23
CA GLU A 422 -19.83 42.35 -0.09
C GLU A 422 -18.57 42.44 -0.96
N LEU A 423 -18.70 42.02 -2.22
CA LEU A 423 -17.71 42.21 -3.27
C LEU A 423 -18.17 43.31 -4.21
N LEU A 424 -17.39 44.38 -4.31
CA LEU A 424 -17.60 45.47 -5.26
C LEU A 424 -16.65 45.31 -6.44
N VAL A 425 -17.20 45.24 -7.65
CA VAL A 425 -16.43 45.10 -8.90
C VAL A 425 -16.82 46.20 -9.87
N LYS A 426 -15.88 46.64 -10.72
CA LYS A 426 -16.17 47.54 -11.83
C LYS A 426 -16.17 46.77 -13.15
N ASP A 427 -17.19 46.97 -13.97
CA ASP A 427 -17.21 46.44 -15.33
C ASP A 427 -16.36 47.29 -16.30
N ILE A 428 -16.22 46.82 -17.53
CA ILE A 428 -15.47 47.48 -18.60
C ILE A 428 -16.02 48.87 -19.00
N THR A 429 -17.26 49.19 -18.60
CA THR A 429 -17.91 50.49 -18.84
C THR A 429 -17.75 51.44 -17.65
N GLY A 430 -17.13 50.98 -16.55
CA GLY A 430 -16.99 51.72 -15.30
C GLY A 430 -18.19 51.61 -14.36
N GLY A 431 -19.20 50.80 -14.71
CA GLY A 431 -20.35 50.48 -13.86
C GLY A 431 -19.91 49.70 -12.62
N LYS A 432 -20.40 50.09 -11.45
CA LYS A 432 -20.11 49.40 -10.18
C LYS A 432 -21.18 48.35 -9.92
N HIS A 433 -20.75 47.14 -9.60
CA HIS A 433 -21.60 46.01 -9.24
C HIS A 433 -21.25 45.54 -7.84
N THR A 434 -22.27 45.19 -7.05
CA THR A 434 -22.11 44.66 -5.70
C THR A 434 -22.71 43.27 -5.62
N PHE A 435 -21.93 42.32 -5.11
CA PHE A 435 -22.34 40.94 -4.91
C PHE A 435 -22.22 40.57 -3.44
N ASN A 436 -23.23 39.89 -2.90
CA ASN A 436 -23.13 39.30 -1.57
C ASN A 436 -22.20 38.09 -1.63
N ILE A 437 -21.25 38.04 -0.71
CA ILE A 437 -20.28 36.94 -0.62
C ILE A 437 -20.33 36.29 0.75
N ILE A 438 -19.96 35.01 0.77
CA ILE A 438 -19.81 34.21 1.98
C ILE A 438 -18.43 33.58 2.00
N THR A 439 -17.86 33.43 3.19
CA THR A 439 -16.56 32.77 3.37
C THR A 439 -16.56 31.82 4.56
N ASP A 440 -15.76 30.76 4.44
CA ASP A 440 -15.60 29.73 5.46
C ASP A 440 -14.45 30.02 6.43
N HIS A 441 -13.51 30.93 6.10
CA HIS A 441 -12.43 31.31 7.02
C HIS A 441 -12.97 32.05 8.25
N GLN A 442 -12.40 31.78 9.43
CA GLN A 442 -12.87 32.34 10.69
C GLN A 442 -11.98 33.50 11.21
N TYR A 443 -10.75 33.62 10.72
CA TYR A 443 -9.85 34.72 11.07
C TYR A 443 -10.19 36.01 10.32
N LEU A 444 -9.81 37.14 10.89
CA LEU A 444 -10.03 38.47 10.32
C LEU A 444 -8.99 38.75 9.25
N ILE A 445 -9.45 39.19 8.07
CA ILE A 445 -8.59 39.72 7.01
C ILE A 445 -9.03 41.17 6.79
N PRO A 446 -8.12 42.15 6.94
CA PRO A 446 -8.42 43.55 6.64
C PRO A 446 -8.95 43.75 5.22
N GLU A 447 -9.86 44.72 5.05
CA GLU A 447 -10.36 45.14 3.74
C GLU A 447 -9.20 45.53 2.81
N GLY A 448 -9.33 45.21 1.53
CA GLY A 448 -8.31 45.49 0.52
C GLY A 448 -7.11 44.53 0.50
N LEU A 449 -7.03 43.54 1.40
CA LEU A 449 -5.99 42.49 1.36
C LEU A 449 -6.46 41.20 0.67
N TYR A 450 -7.71 41.14 0.22
CA TYR A 450 -8.25 39.98 -0.47
C TYR A 450 -7.77 39.93 -1.93
N THR A 451 -7.29 38.76 -2.33
CA THR A 451 -7.12 38.39 -3.73
C THR A 451 -8.20 37.38 -4.10
N LEU A 452 -8.91 37.62 -5.20
CA LEU A 452 -9.99 36.76 -5.67
C LEU A 452 -9.52 35.93 -6.87
N VAL A 453 -9.38 34.63 -6.63
CA VAL A 453 -9.00 33.64 -7.62
C VAL A 453 -10.16 32.66 -7.76
N GLY A 454 -10.64 32.47 -8.98
CA GLY A 454 -11.73 31.57 -9.31
C GLY A 454 -11.26 30.23 -9.86
N SER A 455 -12.21 29.31 -9.97
CA SER A 455 -12.06 28.05 -10.70
C SER A 455 -12.82 28.10 -12.03
N ASP A 456 -12.28 27.49 -13.08
CA ASP A 456 -13.04 27.26 -14.30
C ASP A 456 -14.18 26.27 -14.00
N ALA A 457 -15.39 26.65 -14.39
CA ALA A 457 -16.50 25.72 -14.44
C ALA A 457 -16.32 24.84 -15.68
N SER A 458 -16.27 23.52 -15.51
CA SER A 458 -16.51 22.66 -16.67
C SER A 458 -17.97 22.77 -17.08
N ASP A 459 -18.23 23.03 -18.35
CA ASP A 459 -19.55 22.79 -18.95
C ASP A 459 -20.01 21.32 -18.82
#